data_AF-A0A918YT70-F1
#
_entry.id   AF-A0A918YT70-F1
#
_cell.length_a   1.000
_cell.length_b   1.000
_cell.length_c   1.000
_cell.angle_alpha   90.00
_cell.angle_beta   90.00
_cell.angle_gamma   90.00
#
_symmetry.space_group_name_H-M   'P 1'
#
loop_
_entity.id
_entity.type
_entity.pdbx_description
1 polymer ?
#
loop_
_entity_poly.entity_id
_entity_poly.type
_entity_poly.pdbx_seq_one_letter_code
_entity_poly.pdbx_strand_id
1 'polypeptide(L)'
;MRDDLLTPPTTATNRSVAGRQVHDLYGRGVRYAELDEPVSLSSPTPRDLHALDFVRVATARGLLVRWQLRAGRRADPALTARDLTHLQPPVSLDGARSAERLSEWWNRFYIGRCVWRRGPGFVQIRDRREGVLQRFNLLQPAYVQAVDLLEQQQVSGVDPDVLAALRAEHLVLDFGGLDWWAPCLIDRWPVPSMVL
;
A
#
# COMPACT_ATOMS: atom_id res chain seq x y z
N MET A 1 19.21 29.89 27.81
CA MET A 1 17.84 29.65 27.32
C MET A 1 17.99 28.74 26.11
N ARG A 2 17.58 27.47 26.21
CA ARG A 2 17.88 26.42 25.22
C ARG A 2 16.93 26.52 24.03
N ASP A 3 17.50 26.67 22.84
CA ASP A 3 16.83 26.81 21.54
C ASP A 3 16.72 25.47 20.77
N ASP A 4 16.77 24.34 21.49
CA ASP A 4 16.94 23.00 20.91
C ASP A 4 15.63 22.17 20.79
N LEU A 5 14.44 22.79 20.88
CA LEU A 5 13.17 22.03 20.98
C LEU A 5 12.26 22.07 19.74
N LEU A 6 12.73 22.53 18.58
CA LEU A 6 11.88 22.60 17.38
C LEU A 6 12.44 21.90 16.14
N THR A 7 13.52 21.14 16.25
CA THR A 7 13.83 20.16 15.19
C THR A 7 12.95 18.93 15.43
N PRO A 8 11.90 18.68 14.62
CA PRO A 8 11.23 17.40 14.70
C PRO A 8 12.30 16.32 14.50
N PRO A 9 12.30 15.22 15.28
CA PRO A 9 13.20 14.13 14.99
C PRO A 9 13.00 13.78 13.52
N THR A 10 14.07 13.89 12.75
CA THR A 10 14.09 13.33 11.41
C THR A 10 14.09 11.83 11.62
N THR A 11 12.92 11.26 11.91
CA THR A 11 12.64 9.88 11.57
C THR A 11 12.70 9.87 10.06
N ALA A 12 13.92 9.72 9.54
CA ALA A 12 14.14 9.18 8.23
C ALA A 12 13.57 7.76 8.32
N THR A 13 12.24 7.64 8.24
CA THR A 13 11.59 6.41 7.86
C THR A 13 12.33 6.03 6.60
N ASN A 14 13.05 4.91 6.61
CA ASN A 14 13.80 4.45 5.46
C ASN A 14 12.75 4.20 4.36
N ARG A 15 12.47 5.24 3.57
CA ARG A 15 11.39 5.22 2.58
C ARG A 15 11.77 4.15 1.58
N SER A 16 10.81 3.31 1.20
CA SER A 16 10.99 2.41 0.07
C SER A 16 11.46 3.17 -1.17
N VAL A 17 11.99 2.47 -2.17
CA VAL A 17 12.42 3.09 -3.43
C VAL A 17 11.25 3.89 -4.05
N ALA A 18 10.05 3.29 -4.10
CA ALA A 18 8.83 3.97 -4.52
C ALA A 18 8.48 5.17 -3.60
N GLY A 19 8.67 5.02 -2.29
CA GLY A 19 8.54 6.07 -1.29
C GLY A 19 9.36 7.32 -1.60
N ARG A 20 10.64 7.14 -1.98
CA ARG A 20 11.53 8.24 -2.37
C ARG A 20 11.12 8.85 -3.70
N GLN A 21 10.84 8.03 -4.70
CA GLN A 21 10.46 8.51 -6.02
C GLN A 21 9.17 9.36 -5.99
N VAL A 22 8.14 8.91 -5.28
CA VAL A 22 6.89 9.67 -5.12
C VAL A 22 7.13 10.95 -4.32
N HIS A 23 7.96 10.91 -3.28
CA HIS A 23 8.33 12.10 -2.51
C HIS A 23 8.98 13.17 -3.41
N ASP A 24 9.95 12.78 -4.23
CA ASP A 24 10.69 13.68 -5.12
C ASP A 24 9.81 14.25 -6.24
N LEU A 25 8.95 13.43 -6.85
CA LEU A 25 7.94 13.89 -7.81
C LEU A 25 7.00 14.92 -7.18
N TYR A 26 6.44 14.59 -6.02
CA TYR A 26 5.50 15.46 -5.33
C TYR A 26 6.15 16.78 -4.91
N GLY A 27 7.40 16.74 -4.43
CA GLY A 27 8.20 17.92 -4.06
C GLY A 27 8.44 18.87 -5.24
N ARG A 28 8.58 18.33 -6.46
CA ARG A 28 8.69 19.10 -7.70
C ARG A 28 7.35 19.61 -8.26
N GLY A 29 6.25 19.42 -7.53
CA GLY A 29 4.92 19.87 -7.96
C GLY A 29 4.17 18.88 -8.86
N VAL A 30 4.71 17.68 -9.12
CA VAL A 30 3.99 16.66 -9.90
C VAL A 30 2.77 16.17 -9.12
N ARG A 31 1.61 16.13 -9.78
CA ARG A 31 0.34 15.65 -9.22
C ARG A 31 -0.31 14.54 -10.02
N TYR A 32 0.26 14.23 -11.18
CA TYR A 32 -0.20 13.19 -12.10
C TYR A 32 1.02 12.46 -12.66
N ALA A 33 0.95 11.13 -12.71
CA ALA A 33 1.91 10.26 -13.36
C ALA A 33 1.18 9.18 -14.16
N GLU A 34 1.82 8.65 -15.18
CA GLU A 34 1.32 7.52 -15.97
C GLU A 34 2.37 6.42 -15.97
N LEU A 35 1.92 5.19 -15.72
CA LEU A 35 2.73 4.00 -15.93
C LEU A 35 2.63 3.62 -17.42
N ASP A 36 3.79 3.44 -18.03
CA ASP A 36 3.97 3.14 -19.44
C ASP A 36 3.55 1.71 -19.82
N GLU A 37 3.81 0.75 -18.93
CA GLU A 37 3.40 -0.64 -19.13
C GLU A 37 2.38 -1.12 -18.08
N PRO A 38 1.40 -1.95 -18.48
CA PRO A 38 0.45 -2.56 -17.56
C PRO A 38 1.13 -3.34 -16.44
N VAL A 39 0.53 -3.31 -15.25
CA VAL A 39 0.95 -4.13 -14.10
C VAL A 39 0.30 -5.51 -14.21
N SER A 40 1.10 -6.57 -14.23
CA SER A 40 0.65 -7.96 -14.27
C SER A 40 0.69 -8.60 -12.89
N LEU A 41 -0.44 -9.16 -12.42
CA LEU A 41 -0.50 -9.92 -11.16
C LEU A 41 -0.67 -11.44 -11.39
N SER A 42 -1.03 -11.87 -12.60
CA SER A 42 -1.15 -13.29 -12.92
C SER A 42 0.20 -13.98 -13.14
N SER A 43 1.20 -13.21 -13.54
CA SER A 43 2.58 -13.65 -13.72
C SER A 43 3.48 -12.44 -13.44
N PRO A 44 3.55 -12.01 -12.17
CA PRO A 44 4.24 -10.79 -11.83
C PRO A 44 5.74 -10.99 -11.92
N THR A 45 6.42 -9.93 -12.31
CA THR A 45 7.86 -9.77 -12.18
C THR A 45 8.17 -8.80 -11.02
N PRO A 46 9.43 -8.70 -10.57
CA PRO A 46 9.82 -7.66 -9.63
C PRO A 46 9.44 -6.23 -10.09
N ARG A 47 9.41 -5.98 -11.40
CA ARG A 47 8.96 -4.69 -11.97
C ARG A 47 7.49 -4.43 -11.67
N ASP A 48 6.64 -5.44 -11.78
CA ASP A 48 5.19 -5.32 -11.49
C ASP A 48 4.94 -4.99 -10.03
N LEU A 49 5.64 -5.64 -9.10
CA LEU A 49 5.54 -5.31 -7.68
C LEU A 49 6.06 -3.90 -7.38
N HIS A 50 7.15 -3.48 -8.03
CA HIS A 50 7.68 -2.13 -7.88
C HIS A 50 6.69 -1.06 -8.40
N ALA A 51 6.06 -1.32 -9.54
CA ALA A 51 5.00 -0.46 -10.08
C ALA A 51 3.77 -0.41 -9.16
N LEU A 52 3.39 -1.55 -8.57
CA LEU A 52 2.29 -1.61 -7.60
C LEU A 52 2.62 -0.85 -6.31
N ASP A 53 3.86 -0.92 -5.82
CA ASP A 53 4.34 -0.09 -4.71
C ASP A 53 4.31 1.40 -5.05
N PHE A 54 4.68 1.78 -6.27
CA PHE A 54 4.53 3.15 -6.74
C PHE A 54 3.07 3.61 -6.66
N VAL A 55 2.12 2.82 -7.18
CA VAL A 55 0.67 3.13 -7.09
C VAL A 55 0.22 3.24 -5.63
N ARG A 56 0.65 2.33 -4.76
CA ARG A 56 0.33 2.32 -3.32
C ARG A 56 0.80 3.58 -2.62
N VAL A 57 2.07 3.95 -2.78
CA VAL A 57 2.66 5.15 -2.19
C VAL A 57 2.04 6.42 -2.78
N ALA A 58 1.87 6.49 -4.11
CA ALA A 58 1.25 7.62 -4.79
C ALA A 58 -0.19 7.85 -4.33
N THR A 59 -0.96 6.76 -4.16
CA THR A 59 -2.31 6.79 -3.59
C THR A 59 -2.31 7.37 -2.18
N ALA A 60 -1.40 6.92 -1.31
CA ALA A 60 -1.28 7.46 0.05
C ALA A 60 -0.94 8.96 0.06
N ARG A 61 -0.18 9.41 -0.94
CA ARG A 61 0.29 10.80 -1.06
C ARG A 61 -0.68 11.72 -1.80
N GLY A 62 -1.71 11.18 -2.45
CA GLY A 62 -2.63 11.93 -3.32
C GLY A 62 -1.98 12.38 -4.63
N LEU A 63 -1.00 11.63 -5.14
CA LEU A 63 -0.49 11.78 -6.51
C LEU A 63 -1.33 10.88 -7.42
N LEU A 64 -1.99 11.45 -8.43
CA LEU A 64 -2.83 10.69 -9.35
C LEU A 64 -1.97 9.79 -10.23
N VAL A 65 -2.34 8.52 -10.35
CA VAL A 65 -1.62 7.57 -11.22
C VAL A 65 -2.58 7.00 -12.24
N ARG A 66 -2.26 7.17 -13.52
CA ARG A 66 -2.88 6.43 -14.61
C ARG A 66 -2.11 5.14 -14.82
N TRP A 67 -2.79 4.01 -14.70
CA TRP A 67 -2.18 2.68 -14.81
C TRP A 67 -3.20 1.64 -15.29
N GLN A 68 -2.72 0.58 -15.93
CA GLN A 68 -3.54 -0.55 -16.35
C GLN A 68 -3.20 -1.79 -15.52
N LEU A 69 -4.22 -2.60 -15.21
CA LEU A 69 -4.05 -3.83 -14.44
C LEU A 69 -4.41 -5.05 -15.28
N ARG A 70 -3.50 -6.03 -15.31
CA ARG A 70 -3.74 -7.40 -15.75
C ARG A 70 -3.81 -8.29 -14.51
N ALA A 71 -5.01 -8.44 -13.96
CA ALA A 71 -5.25 -9.34 -12.83
C ALA A 71 -5.18 -10.81 -13.29
N GLY A 72 -5.56 -11.08 -14.54
CA GLY A 72 -5.62 -12.41 -15.12
C GLY A 72 -6.99 -13.07 -14.95
N ARG A 73 -7.31 -13.95 -15.90
CA ARG A 73 -8.65 -14.56 -16.02
C ARG A 73 -9.07 -15.45 -14.85
N ARG A 74 -8.10 -15.98 -14.11
CA ARG A 74 -8.31 -16.86 -12.95
C ARG A 74 -8.06 -16.16 -11.61
N ALA A 75 -7.88 -14.84 -11.61
CA ALA A 75 -7.75 -14.09 -10.38
C ALA A 75 -8.99 -14.30 -9.51
N ASP A 76 -8.76 -14.45 -8.20
CA ASP A 76 -9.83 -14.42 -7.21
C ASP A 76 -10.65 -13.13 -7.39
N PRO A 77 -11.98 -13.20 -7.55
CA PRO A 77 -12.83 -12.02 -7.60
C PRO A 77 -12.62 -11.05 -6.42
N ALA A 78 -12.29 -11.58 -5.23
CA ALA A 78 -12.01 -10.78 -4.03
C ALA A 78 -10.81 -9.84 -4.22
N LEU A 79 -9.85 -10.17 -5.09
CA LEU A 79 -8.68 -9.35 -5.35
C LEU A 79 -9.07 -7.92 -5.78
N THR A 80 -9.98 -7.81 -6.75
CA THR A 80 -10.42 -6.52 -7.30
C THR A 80 -11.67 -5.98 -6.63
N ALA A 81 -12.48 -6.84 -6.01
CA ALA A 81 -13.69 -6.42 -5.28
C ALA A 81 -13.37 -5.90 -3.87
N ARG A 82 -12.22 -6.30 -3.30
CA ARG A 82 -11.83 -5.98 -1.93
C ARG A 82 -10.35 -5.64 -1.80
N ASP A 83 -9.44 -6.56 -2.10
CA ASP A 83 -8.05 -6.51 -1.60
C ASP A 83 -7.23 -5.34 -2.13
N LEU A 84 -7.48 -4.92 -3.38
CA LEU A 84 -6.80 -3.80 -4.03
C LEU A 84 -7.63 -2.50 -4.03
N THR A 85 -8.85 -2.52 -3.48
CA THR A 85 -9.78 -1.37 -3.57
C THR A 85 -9.33 -0.14 -2.76
N HIS A 86 -8.26 -0.26 -1.97
CA HIS A 86 -7.59 0.87 -1.30
C HIS A 86 -6.63 1.63 -2.22
N LEU A 87 -6.27 1.08 -3.38
CA LEU A 87 -5.47 1.73 -4.41
C LEU A 87 -6.38 2.54 -5.35
N GLN A 88 -5.82 3.60 -5.92
CA GLN A 88 -6.49 4.32 -7.02
C GLN A 88 -6.90 3.32 -8.12
N PRO A 89 -8.17 3.37 -8.59
CA PRO A 89 -8.64 2.43 -9.60
C PRO A 89 -7.81 2.54 -10.89
N PRO A 90 -7.43 1.41 -11.52
CA PRO A 90 -6.75 1.45 -12.81
C PRO A 90 -7.68 1.99 -13.91
N VAL A 91 -7.12 2.45 -15.02
CA VAL A 91 -7.93 2.90 -16.17
C VAL A 91 -8.47 1.75 -17.00
N SER A 92 -7.91 0.55 -16.84
CA SER A 92 -8.41 -0.67 -17.45
C SER A 92 -8.06 -1.89 -16.60
N LEU A 93 -8.96 -2.86 -16.63
CA LEU A 93 -8.82 -4.18 -16.02
C LEU A 93 -9.10 -5.25 -17.08
N ASP A 94 -8.33 -6.34 -17.07
CA ASP A 94 -8.58 -7.48 -17.96
C ASP A 94 -9.59 -8.49 -17.38
N GLY A 95 -10.04 -9.41 -18.23
CA GLY A 95 -10.95 -10.49 -17.84
C GLY A 95 -12.44 -10.17 -18.00
N ALA A 96 -13.27 -11.13 -17.61
CA ALA A 96 -14.73 -11.01 -17.72
C ALA A 96 -15.26 -9.93 -16.76
N ARG A 97 -16.31 -9.25 -17.20
CA ARG A 97 -17.02 -8.23 -16.41
C ARG A 97 -16.11 -7.10 -15.89
N SER A 98 -15.06 -6.80 -16.65
CA SER A 98 -14.04 -5.83 -16.24
C SER A 98 -14.62 -4.43 -16.04
N ALA A 99 -15.59 -4.02 -16.85
CA ALA A 99 -16.28 -2.74 -16.70
C ALA A 99 -17.06 -2.65 -15.38
N GLU A 100 -17.83 -3.69 -15.02
CA GLU A 100 -18.57 -3.70 -13.75
C GLU A 100 -17.61 -3.74 -12.55
N ARG A 101 -16.59 -4.59 -12.60
CA ARG A 101 -15.56 -4.68 -11.54
C ARG A 101 -14.83 -3.35 -11.36
N LEU A 102 -14.53 -2.64 -12.45
CA LEU A 102 -13.89 -1.33 -12.37
C LEU A 102 -14.83 -0.28 -11.77
N SER A 103 -16.11 -0.30 -12.13
CA SER A 103 -17.13 0.56 -11.51
C SER A 103 -17.25 0.31 -10.00
N GLU A 104 -17.26 -0.95 -9.57
CA GLU A 104 -17.26 -1.32 -8.16
C GLU A 104 -16.01 -0.86 -7.41
N TRP A 105 -14.84 -0.98 -8.03
CA TRP A 105 -13.58 -0.48 -7.47
C TRP A 105 -13.66 1.05 -7.27
N TRP A 106 -14.12 1.80 -8.28
CA TRP A 106 -14.33 3.25 -8.16
C TRP A 106 -15.25 3.62 -7.00
N ASN A 107 -16.35 2.89 -6.81
CA ASN A 107 -17.31 3.15 -5.73
C ASN A 107 -16.75 2.80 -4.34
N ARG A 108 -15.78 1.89 -4.25
CA ARG A 108 -15.14 1.49 -2.99
C ARG A 108 -13.91 2.32 -2.67
N PHE A 109 -13.25 2.89 -3.67
CA PHE A 109 -11.99 3.59 -3.45
C PHE A 109 -12.17 4.86 -2.61
N TYR A 110 -11.32 5.01 -1.59
CA TYR A 110 -11.01 6.28 -0.95
C TYR A 110 -9.62 6.20 -0.29
N ILE A 111 -8.95 7.35 -0.18
CA ILE A 111 -7.63 7.45 0.47
C ILE A 111 -7.78 7.10 1.95
N GLY A 112 -6.88 6.26 2.47
CA GLY A 112 -6.93 5.85 3.87
C GLY A 112 -7.69 4.55 4.15
N ARG A 113 -8.12 3.83 3.10
CA ARG A 113 -8.90 2.59 3.23
C ARG A 113 -8.11 1.42 3.82
N CYS A 114 -6.84 1.24 3.48
CA CYS A 114 -5.93 0.28 4.12
C CYS A 114 -4.56 0.93 4.32
N VAL A 115 -4.25 1.24 5.58
CA VAL A 115 -3.13 2.12 5.92
C VAL A 115 -2.43 1.71 7.19
N TRP A 116 -1.17 2.08 7.31
CA TRP A 116 -0.41 1.88 8.53
C TRP A 116 0.37 3.13 8.93
N ARG A 117 0.75 3.18 10.20
CA ARG A 117 1.65 4.18 10.76
C ARG A 117 2.62 3.53 11.73
N ARG A 118 3.77 4.18 11.91
CA ARG A 118 4.77 3.83 12.91
C ARG A 118 4.68 4.76 14.11
N GLY A 119 4.74 4.17 15.30
CA GLY A 119 5.05 4.88 16.54
C GLY A 119 6.29 4.27 17.21
N PRO A 120 6.71 4.81 18.36
CA PRO A 120 7.84 4.27 19.11
C PRO A 120 7.57 2.81 19.54
N GLY A 121 8.29 1.86 18.94
CA GLY A 121 8.19 0.43 19.27
C GLY A 121 6.92 -0.28 18.76
N PHE A 122 6.10 0.36 17.90
CA PHE A 122 4.91 -0.30 17.36
C PHE A 122 4.58 0.13 15.93
N VAL A 123 3.82 -0.74 15.25
CA VAL A 123 3.09 -0.42 14.02
C VAL A 123 1.59 -0.58 14.27
N GLN A 124 0.82 0.39 13.79
CA GLN A 124 -0.65 0.29 13.82
C GLN A 124 -1.18 0.30 12.39
N ILE A 125 -2.04 -0.66 12.09
CA ILE A 125 -2.72 -0.81 10.81
C ILE A 125 -4.20 -0.54 11.01
N ARG A 126 -4.80 0.20 10.09
CA ARG A 126 -6.23 0.43 9.98
C ARG A 126 -6.68 -0.04 8.61
N ASP A 127 -7.56 -1.01 8.59
CA ASP A 127 -8.09 -1.59 7.37
C ASP A 127 -9.61 -1.47 7.36
N ARG A 128 -10.17 -1.02 6.24
CA ARG A 128 -11.60 -0.89 5.98
C ARG A 128 -12.01 -1.56 4.67
N ARG A 129 -11.17 -2.41 4.09
CA ARG A 129 -11.46 -3.08 2.81
C ARG A 129 -12.72 -3.93 2.90
N GLU A 130 -12.95 -4.59 4.04
CA GLU A 130 -14.16 -5.36 4.37
C GLU A 130 -15.41 -4.49 4.70
N GLY A 131 -15.30 -3.15 4.64
CA GLY A 131 -16.39 -2.23 4.96
C GLY A 131 -16.54 -1.90 6.45
N VAL A 132 -15.89 -2.65 7.33
CA VAL A 132 -15.75 -2.34 8.77
C VAL A 132 -14.30 -2.03 9.12
N LEU A 133 -14.07 -1.21 10.15
CA LEU A 133 -12.70 -0.89 10.60
C LEU A 133 -12.12 -2.06 11.39
N GLN A 134 -11.11 -2.71 10.81
CA GLN A 134 -10.18 -3.60 11.50
C GLN A 134 -8.94 -2.83 11.93
N ARG A 135 -8.44 -3.12 13.13
CA ARG A 135 -7.26 -2.47 13.70
C ARG A 135 -6.28 -3.50 14.22
N PHE A 136 -5.07 -3.48 13.68
CA PHE A 136 -3.98 -4.33 14.12
C PHE A 136 -2.95 -3.46 14.86
N ASN A 137 -2.62 -3.84 16.09
CA ASN A 137 -1.55 -3.21 16.87
C ASN A 137 -0.38 -4.19 16.96
N LEU A 138 0.63 -3.98 16.13
CA LEU A 138 1.82 -4.79 16.06
C LEU A 138 2.83 -4.25 17.08
N LEU A 139 2.89 -4.89 18.24
CA LEU A 139 3.77 -4.51 19.36
C LEU A 139 5.01 -5.41 19.47
N GLN A 140 4.92 -6.63 18.95
CA GLN A 140 6.00 -7.59 19.03
C GLN A 140 7.12 -7.20 18.03
N PRO A 141 8.40 -7.23 18.44
CA PRO A 141 9.52 -6.82 17.59
C PRO A 141 9.57 -7.51 16.22
N ALA A 142 9.25 -8.81 16.18
CA ALA A 142 9.23 -9.59 14.92
C ALA A 142 8.24 -9.03 13.90
N TYR A 143 7.04 -8.61 14.34
CA TYR A 143 6.04 -7.98 13.46
C TYR A 143 6.45 -6.56 13.04
N VAL A 144 7.04 -5.78 13.95
CA VAL A 144 7.52 -4.42 13.62
C VAL A 144 8.63 -4.50 12.57
N GLN A 145 9.58 -5.43 12.74
CA GLN A 145 10.66 -5.69 11.79
C GLN A 145 10.12 -6.24 10.45
N ALA A 146 9.12 -7.13 10.48
CA ALA A 146 8.50 -7.64 9.27
C ALA A 146 7.96 -6.50 8.38
N VAL A 147 7.30 -5.50 8.96
CA VAL A 147 6.80 -4.34 8.20
C VAL A 147 7.95 -3.57 7.54
N ASP A 148 9.09 -3.39 8.21
CA ASP A 148 10.26 -2.71 7.63
C ASP A 148 10.84 -3.45 6.43
N LEU A 149 10.90 -4.79 6.51
CA LEU A 149 11.38 -5.65 5.44
C LEU A 149 10.39 -5.68 4.27
N LEU A 150 9.11 -5.82 4.57
CA LEU A 150 8.03 -5.88 3.58
C LEU A 150 7.88 -4.57 2.79
N GLU A 151 8.02 -3.41 3.45
CA GLU A 151 8.07 -2.11 2.76
C GLU A 151 9.28 -1.96 1.82
N GLN A 152 10.34 -2.73 2.05
CA GLN A 152 11.52 -2.78 1.19
C GLN A 152 11.50 -3.96 0.19
N GLN A 153 10.38 -4.69 0.11
CA GLN A 153 10.23 -5.92 -0.69
C GLN A 153 11.26 -7.02 -0.33
N GLN A 154 11.73 -7.05 0.92
CA GLN A 154 12.71 -8.01 1.45
C GLN A 154 12.03 -9.18 2.17
N VAL A 155 11.11 -9.84 1.47
CA VAL A 155 10.24 -10.89 2.04
C VAL A 155 11.04 -12.05 2.65
N SER A 156 12.18 -12.42 2.04
CA SER A 156 13.02 -13.52 2.50
C SER A 156 13.63 -13.32 3.89
N GLY A 157 13.64 -12.09 4.41
CA GLY A 157 14.09 -11.78 5.76
C GLY A 157 12.98 -11.84 6.82
N VAL A 158 11.73 -12.04 6.41
CA VAL A 158 10.57 -12.05 7.30
C VAL A 158 10.44 -13.43 7.93
N ASP A 159 10.17 -13.47 9.24
CA ASP A 159 9.84 -14.70 9.94
C ASP A 159 8.64 -15.41 9.27
N PRO A 160 8.74 -16.71 8.93
CA PRO A 160 7.68 -17.42 8.19
C PRO A 160 6.32 -17.43 8.90
N ASP A 161 6.29 -17.54 10.23
CA ASP A 161 5.04 -17.57 11.00
C ASP A 161 4.39 -16.18 11.02
N VAL A 162 5.21 -15.13 11.11
CA VAL A 162 4.75 -13.74 10.97
C VAL A 162 4.20 -13.48 9.57
N LEU A 163 4.90 -13.94 8.53
CA LEU A 163 4.44 -13.80 7.15
C LEU A 163 3.12 -14.53 6.91
N ALA A 164 2.98 -15.76 7.43
CA ALA A 164 1.75 -16.52 7.35
C ALA A 164 0.58 -15.82 8.06
N ALA A 165 0.81 -15.26 9.24
CA ALA A 165 -0.20 -14.48 9.97
C ALA A 165 -0.62 -13.22 9.19
N LEU A 166 0.33 -12.48 8.60
CA LEU A 166 0.03 -11.28 7.80
C LEU A 166 -0.72 -11.62 6.50
N ARG A 167 -0.45 -12.77 5.89
CA ARG A 167 -1.19 -13.30 4.74
C ARG A 167 -2.63 -13.67 5.11
N ALA A 168 -2.83 -14.35 6.24
CA ALA A 168 -4.15 -14.73 6.72
C ALA A 168 -5.07 -13.51 6.92
N GLU A 169 -4.51 -12.36 7.29
CA GLU A 169 -5.23 -11.09 7.44
C GLU A 169 -5.27 -10.25 6.15
N HIS A 170 -4.87 -10.80 4.99
CA HIS A 170 -4.79 -10.12 3.70
C HIS A 170 -3.95 -8.83 3.71
N LEU A 171 -3.02 -8.68 4.67
CA LEU A 171 -2.08 -7.55 4.77
C LEU A 171 -0.86 -7.76 3.87
N VAL A 172 -0.51 -9.03 3.65
CA VAL A 172 0.40 -9.46 2.59
C VAL A 172 -0.41 -10.27 1.58
N LEU A 173 -0.30 -9.93 0.30
CA LEU A 173 -0.98 -10.61 -0.80
C LEU A 173 0.04 -11.40 -1.62
N ASP A 174 -0.30 -12.64 -1.98
CA ASP A 174 0.52 -13.46 -2.88
C ASP A 174 0.07 -13.26 -4.33
N PHE A 175 1.00 -12.87 -5.19
CA PHE A 175 0.82 -12.79 -6.62
C PHE A 175 1.81 -13.72 -7.30
N GLY A 176 1.35 -14.89 -7.76
CA GLY A 176 2.19 -15.83 -8.49
C GLY A 176 3.46 -16.25 -7.74
N GLY A 177 3.40 -16.36 -6.41
CA GLY A 177 4.54 -16.68 -5.55
C GLY A 177 5.40 -15.49 -5.13
N LEU A 178 5.02 -14.27 -5.49
CA LEU A 178 5.64 -13.04 -4.97
C LEU A 178 4.71 -12.37 -3.97
N ASP A 179 5.20 -12.18 -2.74
CA ASP A 179 4.48 -11.47 -1.69
C ASP A 179 4.56 -9.95 -1.85
N TRP A 180 3.42 -9.31 -1.62
CA TRP A 180 3.29 -7.87 -1.69
C TRP A 180 2.60 -7.29 -0.47
N TRP A 181 3.19 -6.23 0.09
CA TRP A 181 2.67 -5.51 1.24
C TRP A 181 1.56 -4.54 0.84
N ALA A 182 0.33 -4.81 1.28
CA ALA A 182 -0.84 -4.04 0.85
C ALA A 182 -1.02 -2.69 1.56
N PRO A 183 -0.85 -2.56 2.88
CA PRO A 183 -1.10 -1.29 3.59
C PRO A 183 -0.25 -0.13 3.09
N CYS A 184 -0.86 1.04 2.90
CA CYS A 184 -0.13 2.25 2.55
C CYS A 184 0.42 2.96 3.80
N LEU A 185 1.68 3.39 3.78
CA LEU A 185 2.23 4.25 4.83
C LEU A 185 1.54 5.63 4.79
N ILE A 186 0.92 6.05 5.89
CA ILE A 186 0.46 7.43 6.04
C ILE A 186 1.62 8.28 6.55
N ASP A 187 2.15 9.15 5.69
CA ASP A 187 3.10 10.21 6.06
C ASP A 187 2.43 11.49 6.56
N ARG A 188 1.17 11.74 6.17
CA ARG A 188 0.40 12.92 6.57
C ARG A 188 -1.01 12.49 6.94
N TRP A 189 -1.37 12.68 8.20
CA TRP A 189 -2.70 12.36 8.68
C TRP A 189 -3.70 13.36 8.07
N PRO A 190 -4.67 12.90 7.25
CA PRO A 190 -5.50 13.80 6.44
C PRO A 190 -6.59 14.55 7.23
N VAL A 191 -6.78 14.22 8.51
CA VAL A 191 -7.74 14.86 9.42
C VAL A 191 -7.06 15.06 10.76
N PRO A 192 -7.15 16.21 11.45
CA PRO A 192 -6.60 16.35 12.79
C PRO A 192 -7.06 15.23 13.71
N SER A 193 -6.22 14.76 14.63
CA SER A 193 -6.50 13.66 15.58
C SER A 193 -7.70 13.91 16.51
N MET A 194 -8.33 15.08 16.42
CA MET A 194 -9.44 15.54 17.25
C MET A 194 -10.81 15.52 16.53
N VAL A 195 -10.90 14.96 15.32
CA VAL A 195 -12.20 14.79 14.62
C VAL A 195 -12.48 13.30 14.43
N LEU A 196 -12.97 12.65 15.49
CA LEU A 196 -13.69 11.38 15.49
C LEU A 196 -14.76 11.42 16.58
#